data_AF-Q4DNQ9-F1
#
_entry.id   AF-Q4DNQ9-F1
#
_cell.length_a   1.000
_cell.length_b   1.000
_cell.length_c   1.000
_cell.angle_alpha   90.00
_cell.angle_beta   90.00
_cell.angle_gamma   90.00
#
_symmetry.space_group_name_H-M   'P 1'
#
loop_
_entity.id
_entity.type
_entity.pdbx_description
1 polymer ?
#
loop_
_entity_poly.entity_id
_entity_poly.type
_entity_poly.pdbx_seq_one_letter_code
_entity_poly.pdbx_strand_id
1 'polypeptide(L)'
;MDALYLMSRAQFHQAATHISLYREDASPGYRTLGEECLRLVGLNPSRYVYWNVPNMSAYFGRTVPVDVHGGYVLVDEGAAGRLATSYGVLRYAYLSAAVRAREGGRWRYDFMTMNITLAVGVAGGFAALSVGRSRWAWMRRHPVGGIAVSLLAFLTGTVASRQAIRVLGVGIVTAHNSHKKALTKLNCADCFDDVNLYTAQQVEDLRKQEIPRQPGMPPPPEEFVKRFERGTQLQIKVLQADMDEVRAEKRRIGSHFCDVHRGLREDEGYAESVVLPISPVDTQRASERLRAERTEKKAE
;
A
#
# COMPACT_ATOMS: atom_id res chain seq x y z
N MET A 1 -1.03 2.38 7.62
CA MET A 1 -2.03 3.22 8.31
C MET A 1 -3.34 3.35 7.53
N ASP A 2 -3.31 3.74 6.25
CA ASP A 2 -4.55 3.96 5.47
C ASP A 2 -5.45 2.73 5.35
N ALA A 3 -4.85 1.55 5.09
CA ALA A 3 -5.58 0.28 5.04
C ALA A 3 -6.19 -0.10 6.41
N LEU A 4 -5.43 0.12 7.49
CA LEU A 4 -5.88 -0.16 8.86
C LEU A 4 -7.09 0.70 9.22
N TYR A 5 -7.11 1.99 8.83
CA TYR A 5 -8.27 2.85 9.03
C TYR A 5 -9.54 2.32 8.35
N LEU A 6 -9.40 1.81 7.13
CA LEU A 6 -10.53 1.28 6.34
C LEU A 6 -11.05 -0.04 6.90
N MET A 7 -10.15 -0.94 7.31
CA MET A 7 -10.51 -2.26 7.82
C MET A 7 -11.05 -2.20 9.26
N SER A 8 -10.44 -1.39 10.11
CA SER A 8 -10.82 -1.24 11.51
C SER A 8 -10.39 0.12 12.06
N ARG A 9 -11.33 1.05 12.10
CA ARG A 9 -11.11 2.39 12.69
C ARG A 9 -10.65 2.31 14.15
N ALA A 10 -11.13 1.30 14.90
CA ALA A 10 -10.69 1.06 16.27
C ALA A 10 -9.21 0.65 16.34
N GLN A 11 -8.78 -0.29 15.50
CA GLN A 11 -7.37 -0.69 15.43
C GLN A 11 -6.48 0.45 14.93
N PHE A 12 -6.96 1.27 13.98
CA PHE A 12 -6.24 2.46 13.56
C PHE A 12 -5.99 3.43 14.72
N HIS A 13 -7.02 3.74 15.50
CA HIS A 13 -6.88 4.64 16.64
C HIS A 13 -5.98 4.04 17.72
N GLN A 14 -6.09 2.73 17.97
CA GLN A 14 -5.16 2.01 18.85
C GLN A 14 -3.71 2.11 18.35
N ALA A 15 -3.46 1.93 17.05
CA ALA A 15 -2.14 2.07 16.46
C ALA A 15 -1.63 3.52 16.53
N ALA A 16 -2.50 4.52 16.30
CA ALA A 16 -2.13 5.94 16.44
C ALA A 16 -1.77 6.28 17.90
N THR A 17 -2.56 5.80 18.87
CA THR A 17 -2.23 5.92 20.29
C THR A 17 -0.92 5.21 20.62
N HIS A 18 -0.71 4.00 20.09
CA HIS A 18 0.53 3.26 20.27
C HIS A 18 1.75 4.05 19.75
N ILE A 19 1.70 4.56 18.51
CA ILE A 19 2.75 5.41 17.92
C ILE A 19 2.98 6.68 18.76
N SER A 20 1.92 7.23 19.35
CA SER A 20 2.04 8.45 20.17
C SER A 20 2.78 8.22 21.49
N LEU A 21 2.66 7.01 22.05
CA LEU A 21 3.21 6.62 23.36
C LEU A 21 4.55 5.91 23.25
N TYR A 22 4.72 5.04 22.25
CA TYR A 22 5.87 4.16 22.08
C TYR A 22 6.53 4.45 20.73
N ARG A 23 7.53 5.31 20.78
CA ARG A 23 8.38 5.65 19.64
C ARG A 23 9.77 6.02 20.12
N GLU A 24 10.74 5.73 19.28
CA GLU A 24 12.15 6.08 19.45
C GLU A 24 12.64 6.68 18.12
N ASP A 25 13.75 7.39 18.15
CA ASP A 25 14.37 7.83 16.90
C ASP A 25 14.81 6.60 16.09
N ALA A 26 14.50 6.61 14.79
CA ALA A 26 14.93 5.52 13.92
C ALA A 26 16.46 5.43 13.87
N SER A 27 16.99 4.21 13.83
CA SER A 27 18.42 3.98 13.71
C SER A 27 18.96 4.58 12.40
N PRO A 28 20.25 4.94 12.36
CA PRO A 28 20.85 5.61 11.20
C PRO A 28 20.63 4.87 9.87
N GLY A 29 20.58 3.53 9.90
CA GLY A 29 20.37 2.73 8.69
C GLY A 29 18.97 2.85 8.10
N TYR A 30 17.94 2.69 8.94
CA TYR A 30 16.55 2.85 8.48
C TYR A 30 16.23 4.30 8.12
N ARG A 31 16.80 5.26 8.85
CA ARG A 31 16.72 6.68 8.50
C ARG A 31 17.32 6.96 7.12
N THR A 32 18.55 6.50 6.86
CA THR A 32 19.24 6.71 5.58
C THR A 32 18.42 6.14 4.41
N LEU A 33 17.90 4.92 4.57
CA LEU A 33 17.01 4.29 3.59
C LEU A 33 15.72 5.10 3.36
N GLY A 34 15.07 5.53 4.44
CA GLY A 34 13.85 6.34 4.37
C GLY A 34 14.08 7.68 3.68
N GLU A 35 15.18 8.36 4.00
CA GLU A 35 15.56 9.62 3.36
C GLU A 35 15.81 9.44 1.85
N GLU A 36 16.55 8.41 1.44
CA GLU A 36 16.79 8.09 0.02
C GLU A 36 15.45 7.88 -0.71
N CYS A 37 14.56 7.06 -0.14
CA CYS A 37 13.25 6.76 -0.74
C CYS A 37 12.37 8.01 -0.86
N LEU A 38 12.36 8.88 0.14
CA LEU A 38 11.66 10.16 0.09
C LEU A 38 12.24 11.08 -1.01
N ARG A 39 13.57 11.16 -1.15
CA ARG A 39 14.22 11.94 -2.21
C ARG A 39 13.89 11.39 -3.60
N LEU A 40 13.90 10.07 -3.79
CA LEU A 40 13.58 9.42 -5.07
C LEU A 40 12.15 9.70 -5.55
N VAL A 41 11.22 9.83 -4.60
CA VAL A 41 9.86 10.27 -4.91
C VAL A 41 9.74 11.79 -4.95
N GLY A 42 10.76 12.60 -4.71
CA GLY A 42 10.68 14.06 -4.77
C GLY A 42 10.02 14.72 -3.56
N LEU A 43 9.99 14.04 -2.42
CA LEU A 43 9.66 14.62 -1.12
C LEU A 43 10.94 15.15 -0.46
N ASN A 44 10.83 16.22 0.32
CA ASN A 44 11.97 16.76 1.08
C ASN A 44 12.12 15.98 2.40
N PRO A 45 13.19 15.18 2.59
CA PRO A 45 13.39 14.38 3.80
C PRO A 45 13.48 15.20 5.08
N SER A 46 13.91 16.48 5.00
CA SER A 46 14.05 17.37 6.16
C SER A 46 12.72 17.78 6.78
N ARG A 47 11.60 17.53 6.09
CA ARG A 47 10.24 17.78 6.61
C ARG A 47 9.66 16.59 7.36
N TYR A 48 10.39 15.48 7.43
CA TYR A 48 9.96 14.24 8.06
C TYR A 48 10.76 13.95 9.31
N VAL A 49 10.08 13.39 10.31
CA VAL A 49 10.68 12.82 11.51
C VAL A 49 10.66 11.30 11.38
N TYR A 50 11.77 10.64 11.70
CA TYR A 50 11.96 9.21 11.50
C TYR A 50 11.84 8.51 12.85
N TRP A 51 10.81 7.67 12.98
CA TRP A 51 10.51 6.97 14.21
C TRP A 51 10.60 5.46 14.03
N ASN A 52 11.39 4.83 14.90
CA ASN A 52 11.19 3.44 15.24
C ASN A 52 9.95 3.35 16.14
N VAL A 53 9.00 2.50 15.77
CA VAL A 53 7.77 2.22 16.52
C VAL A 53 7.77 0.72 16.83
N PRO A 54 8.39 0.31 17.95
CA PRO A 54 8.44 -1.08 18.36
C PRO A 54 7.03 -1.69 18.40
N ASN A 55 6.84 -2.94 17.96
CA ASN A 55 5.55 -3.64 17.95
C ASN A 55 4.46 -3.03 17.06
N MET A 56 4.76 -2.04 16.20
CA MET A 56 3.80 -1.58 15.21
C MET A 56 3.34 -2.73 14.29
N SER A 57 4.20 -3.73 14.05
CA SER A 57 3.87 -4.95 13.31
C SER A 57 2.61 -5.69 13.80
N ALA A 58 2.31 -5.64 15.11
CA ALA A 58 1.11 -6.26 15.68
C ALA A 58 -0.20 -5.72 15.07
N TYR A 59 -0.20 -4.48 14.59
CA TYR A 59 -1.35 -3.83 13.96
C TYR A 59 -1.38 -3.99 12.43
N PHE A 60 -0.24 -4.36 11.82
CA PHE A 60 -0.05 -4.47 10.38
C PHE A 60 -0.07 -5.94 9.89
N GLY A 61 -0.15 -6.91 10.81
CA GLY A 61 -0.23 -8.33 10.49
C GLY A 61 1.05 -8.82 9.81
N ARG A 62 0.92 -9.43 8.62
CA ARG A 62 2.05 -9.94 7.83
C ARG A 62 2.72 -8.90 6.91
N THR A 63 2.17 -7.69 6.84
CA THR A 63 2.73 -6.65 5.96
C THR A 63 4.00 -6.07 6.55
N VAL A 64 4.93 -5.63 5.69
CA VAL A 64 6.16 -4.95 6.15
C VAL A 64 5.74 -3.70 6.94
N PRO A 65 6.09 -3.59 8.23
CA PRO A 65 5.63 -2.53 9.13
C PRO A 65 6.42 -1.24 8.88
N VAL A 66 6.20 -0.65 7.71
CA VAL A 66 6.76 0.62 7.26
C VAL A 66 5.63 1.48 6.70
N ASP A 67 5.55 2.73 7.12
CA ASP A 67 4.62 3.69 6.54
C ASP A 67 5.16 5.13 6.58
N VAL A 68 4.63 5.98 5.70
CA VAL A 68 4.89 7.42 5.72
C VAL A 68 3.54 8.10 5.90
N HIS A 69 3.34 8.68 7.08
CA HIS A 69 2.05 9.25 7.47
C HIS A 69 2.24 10.65 8.07
N GLY A 70 1.58 11.65 7.49
CA GLY A 70 1.77 13.05 7.87
C GLY A 70 3.21 13.50 7.65
N GLY A 71 3.85 13.99 8.70
CA GLY A 71 5.27 14.35 8.73
C GLY A 71 6.17 13.27 9.34
N TYR A 72 5.72 12.02 9.41
CA TYR A 72 6.43 10.95 10.10
C TYR A 72 6.71 9.77 9.16
N VAL A 73 7.94 9.26 9.23
CA VAL A 73 8.34 7.97 8.66
C VAL A 73 8.36 6.98 9.81
N LEU A 74 7.49 5.97 9.73
CA LEU A 74 7.25 5.01 10.79
C LEU A 74 7.79 3.65 10.35
N VAL A 75 8.59 3.01 11.21
CA VAL A 75 9.10 1.67 10.97
C VAL A 75 9.14 0.88 12.28
N ASP A 76 8.74 -0.39 12.26
CA ASP A 76 9.06 -1.32 13.36
C ASP A 76 10.39 -2.00 13.05
N GLU A 77 11.51 -1.43 13.49
CA GLU A 77 12.84 -1.96 13.15
C GLU A 77 13.03 -3.40 13.65
N GLY A 78 12.36 -3.73 14.75
CA GLY A 78 12.35 -5.05 15.34
C GLY A 78 11.64 -6.10 14.49
N ALA A 79 10.85 -5.73 13.47
CA ALA A 79 10.12 -6.66 12.61
C ALA A 79 10.29 -6.41 11.11
N ALA A 80 10.63 -5.18 10.69
CA ALA A 80 10.67 -4.76 9.29
C ALA A 80 11.64 -5.59 8.45
N GLY A 81 12.89 -5.76 8.89
CA GLY A 81 13.88 -6.57 8.18
C GLY A 81 13.45 -8.03 8.02
N ARG A 82 12.91 -8.64 9.08
CA ARG A 82 12.44 -10.04 9.02
C ARG A 82 11.25 -10.21 8.07
N LEU A 83 10.26 -9.31 8.15
CA LEU A 83 9.06 -9.38 7.31
C LEU A 83 9.33 -9.00 5.85
N ALA A 84 10.31 -8.14 5.59
CA ALA A 84 10.72 -7.81 4.22
C ALA A 84 11.54 -8.94 3.58
N THR A 85 12.22 -9.80 4.35
CA THR A 85 13.09 -10.91 3.89
C THR A 85 14.34 -10.51 3.09
N SER A 86 14.41 -9.27 2.61
CA SER A 86 15.54 -8.72 1.84
C SER A 86 15.48 -7.19 1.80
N TYR A 87 16.63 -6.57 1.53
CA TYR A 87 16.78 -5.13 1.33
C TYR A 87 15.92 -4.63 0.16
N GLY A 88 15.86 -5.37 -0.95
CA GLY A 88 15.06 -4.98 -2.13
C GLY A 88 13.57 -4.80 -1.80
N VAL A 89 13.00 -5.72 -1.00
CA VAL A 89 11.61 -5.64 -0.54
C VAL A 89 11.42 -4.51 0.48
N LEU A 90 12.38 -4.32 1.39
CA LEU A 90 12.31 -3.24 2.37
C LEU A 90 12.34 -1.86 1.69
N ARG A 91 13.26 -1.67 0.73
CA ARG A 91 13.35 -0.46 -0.10
C ARG A 91 12.07 -0.23 -0.90
N TYR A 92 11.51 -1.29 -1.48
CA TYR A 92 10.22 -1.22 -2.17
C TYR A 92 9.07 -0.83 -1.21
N ALA A 93 9.05 -1.33 0.03
CA ALA A 93 8.04 -0.95 1.03
C ALA A 93 8.15 0.54 1.40
N TYR A 94 9.36 1.05 1.62
CA TYR A 94 9.62 2.48 1.84
C TYR A 94 9.20 3.34 0.64
N LEU A 95 9.58 2.96 -0.59
CA LEU A 95 9.17 3.67 -1.80
C LEU A 95 7.66 3.66 -1.99
N SER A 96 7.00 2.54 -1.74
CA SER A 96 5.54 2.43 -1.81
C SER A 96 4.87 3.37 -0.82
N ALA A 97 5.35 3.40 0.44
CA ALA A 97 4.87 4.32 1.45
C ALA A 97 5.11 5.79 1.07
N ALA A 98 6.31 6.11 0.56
CA ALA A 98 6.69 7.45 0.13
C ALA A 98 5.88 7.94 -1.08
N VAL A 99 5.61 7.07 -2.06
CA VAL A 99 4.73 7.38 -3.20
C VAL A 99 3.32 7.67 -2.72
N ARG A 100 2.76 6.82 -1.84
CA ARG A 100 1.44 7.09 -1.24
C ARG A 100 1.43 8.45 -0.54
N ALA A 101 2.43 8.77 0.25
CA ALA A 101 2.55 10.06 0.92
C ALA A 101 2.62 11.24 -0.07
N ARG A 102 3.39 11.11 -1.15
CA ARG A 102 3.47 12.14 -2.22
C ARG A 102 2.15 12.33 -2.95
N GLU A 103 1.45 11.24 -3.21
CA GLU A 103 0.12 11.28 -3.80
C GLU A 103 -0.92 11.86 -2.85
N GLY A 104 -0.55 12.14 -1.60
CA GLY A 104 -1.41 12.68 -0.56
C GLY A 104 -2.26 11.60 0.12
N GLY A 105 -1.93 10.34 -0.16
CA GLY A 105 -2.48 9.14 0.45
C GLY A 105 -4.00 9.12 0.51
N ARG A 106 -4.51 8.52 1.59
CA ARG A 106 -5.92 8.51 1.90
C ARG A 106 -6.52 9.91 2.09
N TRP A 107 -5.74 10.91 2.51
CA TRP A 107 -6.30 12.26 2.66
C TRP A 107 -6.79 12.82 1.33
N ARG A 108 -6.01 12.70 0.24
CA ARG A 108 -6.47 13.11 -1.10
C ARG A 108 -7.59 12.22 -1.62
N TYR A 109 -7.52 10.91 -1.40
CA TYR A 109 -8.61 10.01 -1.80
C TYR A 109 -9.92 10.32 -1.07
N ASP A 110 -9.90 10.46 0.25
CA ASP A 110 -11.06 10.84 1.06
C ASP A 110 -11.56 12.23 0.67
N PHE A 111 -10.67 13.20 0.48
CA PHE A 111 -11.05 14.56 0.09
C PHE A 111 -11.69 14.59 -1.31
N MET A 112 -11.09 13.90 -2.29
CA MET A 112 -11.63 13.78 -3.64
C MET A 112 -12.96 13.04 -3.63
N THR A 113 -13.07 11.89 -2.95
CA THR A 113 -14.31 11.11 -2.87
C THR A 113 -15.40 11.86 -2.11
N MET A 114 -15.06 12.59 -1.04
CA MET A 114 -15.99 13.46 -0.32
C MET A 114 -16.48 14.59 -1.22
N ASN A 115 -15.58 15.29 -1.92
CA ASN A 115 -15.99 16.36 -2.84
C ASN A 115 -16.83 15.85 -4.01
N ILE A 116 -16.50 14.68 -4.56
CA ILE A 116 -17.32 14.06 -5.62
C ILE A 116 -18.70 13.68 -5.08
N THR A 117 -18.76 13.01 -3.93
CA THR A 117 -20.05 12.62 -3.35
C THR A 117 -20.90 13.83 -2.96
N LEU A 118 -20.30 14.87 -2.38
CA LEU A 118 -20.94 16.15 -2.11
C LEU A 118 -21.35 16.87 -3.40
N ALA A 119 -20.53 16.91 -4.44
CA ALA A 119 -20.87 17.53 -5.71
C ALA A 119 -22.07 16.83 -6.37
N VAL A 120 -22.10 15.49 -6.37
CA VAL A 120 -23.25 14.71 -6.85
C VAL A 120 -24.49 14.98 -6.01
N GLY A 121 -24.34 15.03 -4.68
CA GLY A 121 -25.44 15.40 -3.77
C GLY A 121 -25.96 16.81 -4.05
N VAL A 122 -25.09 17.81 -4.12
CA VAL A 122 -25.46 19.22 -4.35
C VAL A 122 -26.10 19.38 -5.73
N ALA A 123 -25.54 18.78 -6.77
CA ALA A 123 -26.13 18.77 -8.11
C ALA A 123 -27.51 18.09 -8.12
N GLY A 124 -27.65 16.95 -7.43
CA GLY A 124 -28.91 16.24 -7.28
C GLY A 124 -29.97 17.04 -6.51
N GLY A 125 -29.59 17.67 -5.40
CA GLY A 125 -30.47 18.53 -4.61
C GLY A 125 -30.86 19.81 -5.34
N PHE A 126 -29.92 20.45 -6.03
CA PHE A 126 -30.19 21.64 -6.85
C PHE A 126 -31.06 21.30 -8.07
N ALA A 127 -30.79 20.19 -8.75
CA ALA A 127 -31.63 19.70 -9.84
C ALA A 127 -33.06 19.39 -9.34
N ALA A 128 -33.18 18.71 -8.19
CA ALA A 128 -34.48 18.44 -7.56
C ALA A 128 -35.21 19.74 -7.19
N LEU A 129 -34.51 20.77 -6.70
CA LEU A 129 -35.13 22.06 -6.35
C LEU A 129 -35.52 22.87 -7.60
N SER A 130 -34.62 23.01 -8.57
CA SER A 130 -34.80 23.82 -9.78
C SER A 130 -35.82 23.19 -10.74
N VAL A 131 -35.64 21.91 -11.06
CA VAL A 131 -36.57 21.16 -11.92
C VAL A 131 -37.88 20.88 -11.18
N GLY A 132 -37.80 20.56 -9.88
CA GLY A 132 -38.99 20.29 -9.09
C GLY A 132 -39.86 21.53 -8.88
N ARG A 133 -39.29 22.72 -8.64
CA ARG A 133 -40.09 23.97 -8.57
C ARG A 133 -40.67 24.37 -9.93
N SER A 134 -40.00 24.10 -11.05
CA SER A 134 -40.55 24.42 -12.37
C SER A 134 -41.66 23.44 -12.78
N ARG A 135 -41.49 22.14 -12.51
CA ARG A 135 -42.39 21.09 -13.02
C ARG A 135 -43.43 20.60 -12.02
N TRP A 136 -43.17 20.64 -10.72
CA TRP A 136 -44.07 20.06 -9.71
C TRP A 136 -44.84 21.13 -8.96
N ALA A 137 -46.15 21.21 -9.22
CA ALA A 137 -47.05 22.17 -8.57
C ALA A 137 -47.03 22.04 -7.03
N TRP A 138 -46.84 20.83 -6.50
CA TRP A 138 -46.72 20.60 -5.06
C TRP A 138 -45.53 21.35 -4.44
N MET A 139 -44.33 21.30 -5.06
CA MET A 139 -43.16 22.03 -4.58
C MET A 139 -43.29 23.55 -4.68
N ARG A 140 -44.09 24.04 -5.64
CA ARG A 140 -44.44 25.47 -5.73
C ARG A 140 -45.34 25.91 -4.58
N ARG A 141 -46.33 25.09 -4.21
CA ARG A 141 -47.30 25.38 -3.14
C ARG A 141 -46.74 25.13 -1.73
N HIS A 142 -45.79 24.20 -1.59
CA HIS A 142 -45.17 23.84 -0.31
C HIS A 142 -43.66 24.12 -0.36
N PRO A 143 -43.23 25.37 -0.14
CA PRO A 143 -41.81 25.74 -0.24
C PRO A 143 -40.94 24.93 0.74
N VAL A 144 -41.41 24.71 1.97
CA VAL A 144 -40.71 23.89 2.98
C VAL A 144 -40.62 22.42 2.55
N GLY A 145 -41.71 21.86 2.00
CA GLY A 145 -41.72 20.49 1.48
C GLY A 145 -40.78 20.30 0.28
N GLY A 146 -40.69 21.31 -0.59
CA GLY A 146 -39.75 21.32 -1.71
C GLY A 146 -38.29 21.32 -1.26
N ILE A 147 -37.97 22.07 -0.21
CA ILE A 147 -36.63 22.05 0.42
C ILE A 147 -36.36 20.66 1.00
N ALA A 148 -37.33 20.04 1.70
CA ALA A 148 -37.17 18.71 2.28
C ALA A 148 -36.90 17.62 1.22
N VAL A 149 -37.62 17.63 0.09
CA VAL A 149 -37.37 16.68 -1.02
C VAL A 149 -36.01 16.92 -1.67
N SER A 150 -35.61 18.19 -1.82
CA SER A 150 -34.29 18.53 -2.36
C SER A 150 -33.16 18.08 -1.45
N LEU A 151 -33.36 18.20 -0.13
CA LEU A 151 -32.45 17.67 0.88
C LEU A 151 -32.39 16.13 0.83
N LEU A 152 -33.51 15.46 0.64
CA LEU A 152 -33.55 14.00 0.46
C LEU A 152 -32.78 13.58 -0.80
N ALA A 153 -32.98 14.26 -1.93
CA ALA A 153 -32.26 14.01 -3.18
C ALA A 153 -30.75 14.25 -3.03
N PHE A 154 -30.36 15.27 -2.27
CA PHE A 154 -28.97 15.49 -1.87
C PHE A 154 -28.42 14.29 -1.10
N LEU A 155 -29.10 13.86 -0.03
CA LEU A 155 -28.65 12.74 0.80
C LEU A 155 -28.56 11.43 0.01
N THR A 156 -29.57 11.09 -0.79
CA THR A 156 -29.55 9.86 -1.60
C THR A 156 -28.45 9.89 -2.66
N GLY A 157 -28.23 11.04 -3.31
CA GLY A 157 -27.12 11.25 -4.25
C GLY A 157 -25.76 11.05 -3.59
N THR A 158 -25.54 11.59 -2.38
CA THR A 158 -24.30 11.38 -1.62
C THR A 158 -24.08 9.91 -1.24
N VAL A 159 -25.13 9.19 -0.80
CA VAL A 159 -25.02 7.78 -0.41
C VAL A 159 -24.79 6.87 -1.61
N ALA A 160 -25.53 7.08 -2.69
CA ALA A 160 -25.40 6.31 -3.92
C ALA A 160 -24.02 6.50 -4.57
N SER A 161 -23.53 7.73 -4.65
CA SER A 161 -22.18 8.02 -5.16
C SER A 161 -21.10 7.37 -4.30
N ARG A 162 -21.24 7.38 -2.97
CA ARG A 162 -20.30 6.68 -2.07
C ARG A 162 -20.27 5.17 -2.32
N GLN A 163 -21.43 4.56 -2.55
CA GLN A 163 -21.52 3.14 -2.88
C GLN A 163 -20.93 2.86 -4.27
N ALA A 164 -21.24 3.70 -5.27
CA ALA A 164 -20.68 3.58 -6.61
C ALA A 164 -19.16 3.66 -6.62
N ILE A 165 -18.55 4.62 -5.89
CA ILE A 165 -17.09 4.74 -5.76
C ILE A 165 -16.46 3.46 -5.18
N ARG A 166 -17.10 2.84 -4.18
CA ARG A 166 -16.65 1.57 -3.62
C ARG A 166 -16.74 0.43 -4.63
N VAL A 167 -17.86 0.32 -5.35
CA VAL A 167 -18.10 -0.74 -6.35
C VAL A 167 -17.16 -0.59 -7.55
N LEU A 168 -16.89 0.65 -7.99
CA LEU A 168 -15.98 0.96 -9.09
C LEU A 168 -14.51 0.69 -8.76
N GLY A 169 -14.18 0.35 -7.50
CA GLY A 169 -12.82 -0.01 -7.14
C GLY A 169 -11.82 1.14 -7.29
N VAL A 170 -12.25 2.40 -7.20
CA VAL A 170 -11.36 3.57 -7.36
C VAL A 170 -10.15 3.48 -6.43
N GLY A 171 -10.35 3.00 -5.20
CA GLY A 171 -9.27 2.74 -4.25
C GLY A 171 -8.24 1.70 -4.72
N ILE A 172 -8.69 0.65 -5.41
CA ILE A 172 -7.81 -0.38 -5.99
C ILE A 172 -6.99 0.23 -7.12
N VAL A 173 -7.62 1.00 -8.01
CA VAL A 173 -6.93 1.70 -9.11
C VAL A 173 -5.88 2.67 -8.56
N THR A 174 -6.19 3.44 -7.51
CA THR A 174 -5.21 4.33 -6.88
C THR A 174 -4.06 3.55 -6.24
N ALA A 175 -4.35 2.43 -5.57
CA ALA A 175 -3.31 1.60 -4.96
C ALA A 175 -2.39 0.99 -6.04
N HIS A 176 -2.95 0.49 -7.13
CA HIS A 176 -2.21 -0.06 -8.25
C HIS A 176 -1.36 1.00 -8.96
N ASN A 177 -1.87 2.22 -9.16
CA ASN A 177 -1.08 3.33 -9.69
C ASN A 177 0.08 3.72 -8.75
N SER A 178 -0.15 3.71 -7.44
CA SER A 178 0.90 3.99 -6.45
C SER A 178 1.98 2.89 -6.45
N HIS A 179 1.56 1.62 -6.58
CA HIS A 179 2.44 0.46 -6.74
C HIS A 179 3.34 0.60 -7.96
N LYS A 180 2.74 0.86 -9.12
CA LYS A 180 3.47 1.06 -10.38
C LYS A 180 4.48 2.19 -10.30
N LYS A 181 4.10 3.33 -9.71
CA LYS A 181 5.03 4.44 -9.47
C LYS A 181 6.17 4.04 -8.54
N ALA A 182 5.91 3.29 -7.47
CA ALA A 182 6.96 2.79 -6.58
C ALA A 182 7.93 1.85 -7.32
N LEU A 183 7.42 0.94 -8.16
CA LEU A 183 8.25 0.08 -9.01
C LEU A 183 9.17 0.87 -9.94
N THR A 184 8.65 1.90 -10.63
CA THR A 184 9.49 2.74 -11.51
C THR A 184 10.61 3.48 -10.77
N LYS A 185 10.44 3.72 -9.46
CA LYS A 185 11.46 4.38 -8.62
C LYS A 185 12.48 3.41 -8.02
N LEU A 186 12.19 2.11 -8.03
CA LEU A 186 13.10 1.09 -7.52
C LEU A 186 14.37 1.02 -8.37
N ASN A 187 14.21 1.08 -9.70
CA ASN A 187 15.30 1.19 -10.68
C ASN A 187 16.49 0.28 -10.34
N CYS A 188 16.24 -1.00 -10.08
CA CYS A 188 17.27 -1.99 -9.77
C CYS A 188 16.76 -3.40 -10.12
N ALA A 189 17.51 -4.12 -10.95
CA ALA A 189 17.16 -5.46 -11.40
C ALA A 189 17.04 -6.45 -10.23
N ASP A 190 17.99 -6.38 -9.29
CA ASP A 190 18.04 -7.23 -8.10
C ASP A 190 16.91 -6.91 -7.11
N CYS A 191 16.56 -5.63 -6.93
CA CYS A 191 15.39 -5.28 -6.12
C CYS A 191 14.09 -5.82 -6.75
N PHE A 192 13.97 -5.80 -8.08
CA PHE A 192 12.81 -6.39 -8.76
C PHE A 192 12.74 -7.91 -8.58
N ASP A 193 13.88 -8.61 -8.59
CA ASP A 193 13.92 -10.04 -8.31
C ASP A 193 13.55 -10.36 -6.86
N ASP A 194 14.01 -9.55 -5.91
CA ASP A 194 13.64 -9.66 -4.51
C ASP A 194 12.13 -9.46 -4.30
N VAL A 195 11.54 -8.44 -4.93
CA VAL A 195 10.10 -8.17 -4.90
C VAL A 195 9.32 -9.31 -5.55
N ASN A 196 9.77 -9.83 -6.70
CA ASN A 196 9.12 -10.96 -7.36
C ASN A 196 9.15 -12.23 -6.50
N LEU A 197 10.30 -12.53 -5.88
CA LEU A 197 10.43 -13.69 -4.99
C LEU A 197 9.52 -13.56 -3.78
N TYR A 198 9.48 -12.38 -3.15
CA TYR A 198 8.59 -12.08 -2.04
C TYR A 198 7.11 -12.22 -2.44
N THR A 199 6.71 -11.65 -3.58
CA THR A 199 5.33 -11.75 -4.08
C THR A 199 4.95 -13.20 -4.40
N ALA A 200 5.88 -13.99 -4.96
CA ALA A 200 5.66 -15.42 -5.21
C ALA A 200 5.43 -16.20 -3.90
N GLN A 201 6.19 -15.87 -2.84
CA GLN A 201 5.97 -16.45 -1.50
C GLN A 201 4.60 -16.06 -0.94
N GLN A 202 4.16 -14.80 -1.10
CA GLN A 202 2.82 -14.37 -0.68
C GLN A 202 1.70 -15.11 -1.44
N VAL A 203 1.88 -15.37 -2.73
CA VAL A 203 0.94 -16.19 -3.52
C VAL A 203 0.86 -17.61 -2.96
N GLU A 204 1.99 -18.20 -2.60
CA GLU A 204 2.04 -19.55 -2.04
C GLU A 204 1.41 -19.61 -0.64
N ASP A 205 1.65 -18.60 0.20
CA ASP A 205 1.00 -18.45 1.50
C ASP A 205 -0.52 -18.32 1.37
N LEU A 206 -1.01 -17.56 0.39
CA LEU A 206 -2.44 -17.42 0.10
C LEU A 206 -3.06 -18.74 -0.39
N ARG A 207 -2.32 -19.54 -1.16
CA ARG A 207 -2.79 -20.86 -1.62
C ARG A 207 -2.91 -21.87 -0.47
N LYS A 208 -2.00 -21.80 0.50
CA LYS A 208 -2.01 -22.63 1.71
C LYS A 208 -2.99 -22.12 2.77
N GLN A 209 -3.64 -20.98 2.53
CA GLN A 209 -4.54 -20.39 3.50
C GLN A 209 -5.81 -21.23 3.63
N GLU A 210 -5.89 -21.96 4.73
CA GLU A 210 -7.10 -22.68 5.08
C GLU A 210 -8.18 -21.73 5.62
N ILE A 211 -9.43 -22.11 5.38
CA ILE A 211 -10.57 -21.43 5.98
C ILE A 211 -10.42 -21.52 7.50
N PRO A 212 -10.45 -20.40 8.26
CA PRO A 212 -10.31 -20.45 9.70
C PRO A 212 -11.33 -21.42 10.32
N ARG A 213 -10.85 -22.57 10.80
CA ARG A 213 -11.65 -23.57 11.52
C ARG A 213 -11.35 -23.44 13.01
N GLN A 214 -12.38 -23.21 13.81
CA GLN A 214 -12.27 -23.34 15.26
C GLN A 214 -12.52 -24.81 15.63
N PRO A 215 -11.63 -25.46 16.40
CA PRO A 215 -11.88 -26.81 16.89
C PRO A 215 -13.22 -26.87 17.64
N GLY A 216 -14.07 -27.84 17.29
CA GLY A 216 -15.38 -28.04 17.93
C GLY A 216 -16.53 -27.19 17.35
N MET A 217 -16.29 -26.28 16.40
CA MET A 217 -17.36 -25.53 15.73
C MET A 217 -17.85 -26.26 14.46
N PRO A 218 -19.15 -26.14 14.12
CA PRO A 218 -19.66 -26.66 12.86
C PRO A 218 -18.91 -26.04 11.67
N PRO A 219 -18.84 -26.73 10.52
CA PRO A 219 -18.23 -26.18 9.33
C PRO A 219 -18.92 -24.85 8.93
N PRO A 220 -18.17 -23.88 8.39
CA PRO A 220 -18.73 -22.60 8.01
C PRO A 220 -19.79 -22.75 6.91
N PRO A 221 -20.78 -21.84 6.83
CA PRO A 221 -21.79 -21.86 5.77
C PRO A 221 -21.15 -21.84 4.37
N GLU A 222 -21.72 -22.58 3.42
CA GLU A 222 -21.18 -22.66 2.05
C GLU A 222 -21.02 -21.29 1.38
N GLU A 223 -21.90 -20.33 1.65
CA GLU A 223 -21.79 -18.97 1.11
C GLU A 223 -20.53 -18.26 1.59
N PHE A 224 -20.15 -18.47 2.85
CA PHE A 224 -18.92 -17.93 3.42
C PHE A 224 -17.70 -18.59 2.77
N VAL A 225 -17.73 -19.91 2.61
CA VAL A 225 -16.67 -20.68 1.92
C VAL A 225 -16.48 -20.16 0.50
N LYS A 226 -17.56 -20.08 -0.29
CA LYS A 226 -17.53 -19.57 -1.68
C LYS A 226 -17.03 -18.12 -1.76
N ARG A 227 -17.40 -17.25 -0.80
CA ARG A 227 -16.89 -15.86 -0.74
C ARG A 227 -15.41 -15.81 -0.39
N PHE A 228 -14.97 -16.61 0.57
CA PHE A 228 -13.58 -16.71 0.97
C PHE A 228 -12.72 -17.19 -0.21
N GLU A 229 -13.09 -18.30 -0.85
CA GLU A 229 -12.40 -18.86 -2.01
C GLU A 229 -12.30 -17.86 -3.16
N ARG A 230 -13.41 -17.18 -3.52
CA ARG A 230 -13.39 -16.12 -4.54
C ARG A 230 -12.49 -14.95 -4.16
N GLY A 231 -12.48 -14.56 -2.89
CA GLY A 231 -11.63 -13.50 -2.37
C GLY A 231 -10.15 -13.85 -2.48
N THR A 232 -9.77 -15.05 -2.04
CA THR A 232 -8.41 -15.58 -2.14
C THR A 232 -7.97 -15.69 -3.60
N GLN A 233 -8.83 -16.21 -4.49
CA GLN A 233 -8.54 -16.28 -5.92
C GLN A 233 -8.33 -14.91 -6.56
N LEU A 234 -9.13 -13.91 -6.18
CA LEU A 234 -8.96 -12.54 -6.67
C LEU A 234 -7.63 -11.94 -6.20
N GLN A 235 -7.27 -12.12 -4.92
CA GLN A 235 -5.99 -11.67 -4.38
C GLN A 235 -4.80 -12.32 -5.10
N ILE A 236 -4.86 -13.63 -5.34
CA ILE A 236 -3.84 -14.34 -6.11
C ILE A 236 -3.70 -13.75 -7.51
N LYS A 237 -4.82 -13.49 -8.21
CA LYS A 237 -4.78 -12.89 -9.55
C LYS A 237 -4.16 -11.49 -9.55
N VAL A 238 -4.44 -10.68 -8.54
CA VAL A 238 -3.84 -9.34 -8.38
C VAL A 238 -2.32 -9.46 -8.19
N LEU A 239 -1.87 -10.32 -7.27
CA LEU A 239 -0.43 -10.52 -7.04
C LEU A 239 0.29 -11.08 -8.28
N GLN A 240 -0.36 -11.96 -9.04
CA GLN A 240 0.19 -12.47 -10.31
C GLN A 240 0.32 -11.36 -11.36
N ALA A 241 -0.67 -10.48 -11.48
CA ALA A 241 -0.59 -9.31 -12.35
C ALA A 241 0.54 -8.36 -11.92
N ASP A 242 0.68 -8.11 -10.61
CA ASP A 242 1.77 -7.30 -10.07
C ASP A 242 3.15 -7.92 -10.40
N MET A 243 3.31 -9.24 -10.31
CA MET A 243 4.56 -9.92 -10.72
C MET A 243 4.88 -9.71 -12.20
N ASP A 244 3.87 -9.73 -13.08
CA ASP A 244 4.07 -9.47 -14.50
C ASP A 244 4.45 -8.01 -14.77
N GLU A 245 3.90 -7.06 -14.00
CA GLU A 245 4.35 -5.66 -14.04
C GLU A 245 5.80 -5.50 -13.57
N VAL A 246 6.18 -6.14 -12.47
CA VAL A 246 7.57 -6.12 -11.96
C VAL A 246 8.53 -6.67 -13.02
N ARG A 247 8.19 -7.79 -13.69
CA ARG A 247 8.98 -8.35 -14.78
C ARG A 247 9.06 -7.41 -15.99
N ALA A 248 7.96 -6.72 -16.32
CA ALA A 248 7.96 -5.74 -17.40
C ALA A 248 8.86 -4.54 -17.10
N GLU A 249 8.82 -4.01 -15.88
CA GLU A 249 9.70 -2.91 -15.45
C GLU A 249 11.17 -3.34 -15.35
N LYS A 250 11.45 -4.57 -14.87
CA LYS A 250 12.81 -5.14 -14.89
C LYS A 250 13.39 -5.17 -16.31
N ARG A 251 12.60 -5.62 -17.30
CA ARG A 251 13.03 -5.64 -18.71
C ARG A 251 13.35 -4.25 -19.26
N ARG A 252 12.67 -3.20 -18.78
CA ARG A 252 12.90 -1.81 -19.24
C ARG A 252 14.23 -1.25 -18.74
N ILE A 253 14.63 -1.56 -17.52
CA ILE A 253 15.87 -1.03 -16.92
C ILE A 253 17.12 -1.84 -17.28
N GLY A 254 16.94 -3.07 -17.78
CA GLY A 254 18.05 -3.97 -18.11
C GLY A 254 18.85 -4.38 -16.87
N SER A 255 20.18 -4.42 -17.00
CA SER A 255 21.12 -4.80 -15.93
C SER A 255 21.55 -3.62 -15.05
N HIS A 256 20.61 -2.72 -14.75
CA HIS A 256 20.89 -1.60 -13.86
C HIS A 256 20.71 -2.02 -12.39
N PHE A 257 21.67 -1.63 -11.54
CA PHE A 257 21.67 -1.94 -10.11
C PHE A 257 21.76 -0.65 -9.29
N CYS A 258 21.00 -0.60 -8.19
CA CYS A 258 21.20 0.42 -7.17
C CYS A 258 22.56 0.26 -6.49
N ASP A 259 23.02 1.30 -5.79
CA ASP A 259 24.36 1.31 -5.18
C ASP A 259 24.56 0.17 -4.18
N VAL A 260 23.50 -0.24 -3.47
CA VAL A 260 23.56 -1.37 -2.54
C VAL A 260 23.77 -2.70 -3.24
N HIS A 261 22.93 -3.04 -4.23
CA HIS A 261 23.08 -4.30 -4.95
C HIS A 261 24.36 -4.32 -5.80
N ARG A 262 24.83 -3.16 -6.28
CA ARG A 262 26.14 -3.04 -6.91
C ARG A 262 27.26 -3.32 -5.91
N GLY A 263 27.25 -2.65 -4.75
CA GLY A 263 28.26 -2.84 -3.70
C GLY A 263 28.33 -4.27 -3.20
N LEU A 264 27.19 -4.91 -2.94
CA LEU A 264 27.12 -6.33 -2.54
C LEU A 264 27.66 -7.29 -3.60
N ARG A 265 27.68 -6.86 -4.87
CA ARG A 265 28.22 -7.66 -5.98
C ARG A 265 29.71 -7.42 -6.21
N GLU A 266 30.23 -6.26 -5.80
CA GLU A 266 31.62 -5.85 -6.04
C GLU A 266 32.53 -6.17 -4.83
N ASP A 267 32.01 -6.09 -3.61
CA ASP A 267 32.78 -6.26 -2.38
C ASP A 267 32.03 -7.13 -1.34
N GLU A 268 32.67 -8.21 -0.90
CA GLU A 268 32.15 -9.13 0.12
C GLU A 268 31.98 -8.43 1.48
N GLY A 269 32.81 -7.41 1.78
CA GLY A 269 32.76 -6.59 2.99
C GLY A 269 31.77 -5.42 2.92
N TYR A 270 31.11 -5.21 1.78
CA TYR A 270 30.23 -4.04 1.58
C TYR A 270 29.15 -3.94 2.66
N ALA A 271 28.53 -5.07 3.01
CA ALA A 271 27.46 -5.13 4.00
C ALA A 271 27.88 -4.65 5.40
N GLU A 272 29.15 -4.85 5.76
CA GLU A 272 29.72 -4.42 7.06
C GLU A 272 30.13 -2.95 7.04
N SER A 273 30.47 -2.42 5.84
CA SER A 273 30.93 -1.05 5.66
C SER A 273 29.82 0.01 5.65
N VAL A 274 28.59 -0.37 5.28
CA VAL A 274 27.48 0.58 5.08
C VAL A 274 26.52 0.62 6.25
N VAL A 275 26.07 1.83 6.57
CA VAL A 275 25.03 2.08 7.58
C VAL A 275 23.66 1.87 6.92
N LEU A 276 23.33 0.64 6.53
CA LEU A 276 22.04 0.28 5.93
C LEU A 276 21.56 -1.06 6.51
N PRO A 277 20.24 -1.31 6.58
CA PRO A 277 19.69 -2.55 7.14
C PRO A 277 19.82 -3.70 6.12
N ILE A 278 21.05 -4.15 5.91
CA ILE A 278 21.39 -5.29 5.04
C ILE A 278 21.40 -6.56 5.88
N SER A 279 20.66 -7.58 5.44
CA SER A 279 20.62 -8.87 6.10
C SER A 279 21.64 -9.85 5.49
N PRO A 280 22.05 -10.90 6.22
CA PRO A 280 22.90 -11.96 5.64
C PRO A 280 22.30 -12.62 4.39
N VAL A 281 20.97 -12.65 4.27
CA VAL A 281 20.25 -13.17 3.10
C VAL A 281 20.54 -12.32 1.86
N ASP A 282 20.73 -11.00 2.01
CA ASP A 282 21.04 -10.11 0.89
C ASP A 282 22.44 -10.42 0.33
N THR A 283 23.43 -10.61 1.21
CA THR A 283 24.79 -11.01 0.83
C THR A 283 24.80 -12.38 0.15
N GLN A 284 24.05 -13.35 0.71
CA GLN A 284 23.90 -14.67 0.10
C GLN A 284 23.31 -14.58 -1.31
N ARG A 285 22.18 -13.88 -1.49
CA ARG A 285 21.53 -13.70 -2.80
C ARG A 285 22.42 -13.02 -3.81
N ALA A 286 23.16 -11.98 -3.41
CA ALA A 286 24.12 -11.31 -4.29
C ALA A 286 25.21 -12.29 -4.77
N SER A 287 25.76 -13.11 -3.86
CA SER A 287 26.76 -14.12 -4.20
C SER A 287 26.22 -15.21 -5.14
N GLU A 288 24.98 -15.67 -4.94
CA GLU A 288 24.31 -16.67 -5.78
C GLU A 288 24.06 -16.13 -7.19
N ARG A 289 23.60 -14.87 -7.30
CA ARG A 289 23.37 -14.20 -8.59
C ARG A 289 24.68 -14.02 -9.37
N LEU A 290 25.75 -13.60 -8.72
CA LEU A 290 27.07 -13.52 -9.36
C LEU A 290 27.58 -14.87 -9.87
N ARG A 291 27.37 -15.94 -9.09
CA ARG A 291 27.76 -17.30 -9.51
C ARG A 291 26.94 -17.75 -10.73
N ALA A 292 25.64 -17.47 -10.75
CA ALA A 292 24.77 -17.76 -11.88
C ALA A 292 25.23 -17.01 -13.15
N GLU A 293 25.45 -15.69 -13.07
CA GLU A 293 25.92 -14.87 -14.20
C GLU A 293 27.29 -15.30 -14.74
N ARG A 294 28.22 -15.69 -13.85
CA ARG A 294 29.53 -16.24 -14.26
C ARG A 294 29.42 -17.60 -14.93
N THR A 295 28.40 -18.38 -14.59
CA THR A 295 28.16 -19.70 -15.19
C THR A 295 27.53 -19.54 -16.58
N GLU A 296 26.58 -18.62 -16.74
CA GLU A 296 25.97 -18.28 -18.03
C GLU A 296 27.02 -17.76 -19.02
N LYS A 297 27.90 -16.84 -18.60
CA LYS A 297 28.99 -16.32 -19.44
C LYS A 297 30.05 -17.35 -19.84
N LYS A 298 30.13 -18.50 -19.17
CA LYS A 298 31.00 -19.61 -19.55
C LYS A 298 30.31 -20.60 -20.50
N ALA A 299 28.99 -20.53 -20.61
CA ALA A 299 28.19 -21.36 -21.49
C ALA A 299 27.92 -20.70 -22.85
N GLU A 300 28.08 -19.38 -22.95
CA GLU A 300 28.17 -18.60 -24.20
C GLU A 300 29.59 -18.67 -24.82
#